data_AF-A0A3C1NP89-F1
#
_entry.id   AF-A0A3C1NP89-F1
#
_cell.length_a   1.000
_cell.length_b   1.000
_cell.length_c   1.000
_cell.angle_alpha   90.00
_cell.angle_beta   90.00
_cell.angle_gamma   90.00
#
_symmetry.space_group_name_H-M   'P 1'
#
loop_
_entity.id
_entity.type
_entity.pdbx_description
1 polymer ?
#
loop_
_entity_poly.entity_id
_entity_poly.type
_entity_poly.pdbx_seq_one_letter_code
_entity_poly.pdbx_strand_id
1 'polypeptide(L)' 'MTTAIIISLCILVLLAYLFDITASRTRIPSVILLLATGWLVRQGAEKFSVYLPDLSPILPVLGTVGLIMIVLEGSLEL' A
#
# COMPACT_ATOMS: atom_id res chain seq x y z
N MET A 1 16.66 -0.89 14.93
CA MET A 1 16.38 -0.99 13.47
C MET A 1 15.11 -1.76 13.18
N THR A 2 14.88 -2.92 13.81
CA THR A 2 13.63 -3.69 13.69
C THR A 2 12.39 -2.93 14.18
N THR A 3 12.48 -2.19 15.29
CA THR A 3 11.36 -1.41 15.83
C THR A 3 10.85 -0.34 14.86
N ALA A 4 11.74 0.34 14.14
CA ALA A 4 11.36 1.37 13.17
C ALA A 4 10.60 0.76 11.98
N ILE A 5 11.01 -0.44 11.52
CA ILE A 5 10.33 -1.18 10.45
C ILE A 5 8.92 -1.59 10.92
N ILE A 6 8.79 -2.14 12.13
CA ILE A 6 7.50 -2.55 12.71
C ILE A 6 6.56 -1.35 12.86
N ILE A 7 7.07 -0.22 13.37
CA ILE A 7 6.29 1.02 13.50
C ILE A 7 5.82 1.50 12.12
N SER A 8 6.72 1.53 11.12
CA SER A 8 6.36 1.95 9.76
C SER A 8 5.29 1.04 9.14
N LEU A 9 5.38 -0.28 9.36
CA LEU A 9 4.38 -1.23 8.87
C LEU A 9 3.03 -1.05 9.57
N CYS A 10 3.04 -0.81 10.88
CA CYS A 10 1.82 -0.54 11.65
C CYS A 10 1.12 0.73 11.16
N ILE A 11 1.88 1.81 10.91
CA ILE A 11 1.34 3.05 10.32
C ILE A 11 0.73 2.77 8.95
N LEU A 12 1.37 1.96 8.11
CA LEU A 12 0.83 1.59 6.79
C LEU A 12 -0.51 0.84 6.90
N VAL A 13 -0.63 -0.10 7.84
CA VAL A 13 -1.88 -0.83 8.10
C VAL A 13 -2.98 0.09 8.63
N LEU A 14 -2.66 0.97 9.59
CA LEU A 14 -3.61 1.96 10.11
C LEU A 14 -4.11 2.91 9.01
N LEU A 15 -3.22 3.30 8.11
CA LEU A 15 -3.54 4.15 6.97
C LEU A 15 -4.43 3.42 5.96
N ALA A 16 -4.18 2.13 5.69
CA ALA A 16 -5.06 1.31 4.87
C ALA A 16 -6.47 1.19 5.47
N TYR A 17 -6.57 0.99 6.79
CA TYR A 17 -7.86 0.95 7.49
C TYR A 17 -8.60 2.30 7.44
N LEU A 18 -7.88 3.41 7.58
CA LEU A 18 -8.46 4.75 7.42
C LEU A 18 -9.04 4.97 6.02
N PHE A 19 -8.35 4.47 4.98
CA PHE A 19 -8.85 4.53 3.62
C PHE A 19 -10.01 3.59 3.35
N ASP A 20 -10.09 2.46 4.04
CA ASP A 20 -11.25 1.57 3.96
C ASP A 20 -12.54 2.25 4.46
N ILE A 21 -12.44 2.94 5.60
CA ILE A 21 -13.55 3.76 6.13
C ILE A 21 -13.91 4.90 5.16
N THR A 22 -12.90 5.55 4.58
CA THR A 22 -13.10 6.66 3.62
C THR A 22 -13.70 6.18 2.30
N ALA A 23 -13.31 4.98 1.84
CA ALA A 23 -13.82 4.33 0.64
C ALA A 23 -15.32 4.05 0.77
N SER A 24 -15.76 3.60 1.94
CA SER A 24 -17.19 3.42 2.25
C SER A 24 -18.01 4.71 2.08
N ARG A 25 -17.42 5.87 2.40
CA ARG A 25 -18.09 7.17 2.30
C ARG A 25 -18.01 7.81 0.90
N THR A 26 -16.94 7.55 0.16
CA THR A 26 -16.67 8.15 -1.16
C THR A 26 -17.09 7.27 -2.34
N ARG A 27 -17.47 6.00 -2.10
CA ARG A 27 -17.71 4.96 -3.12
C ARG A 27 -16.49 4.67 -4.02
N ILE A 28 -15.30 5.12 -3.63
CA ILE A 28 -14.05 4.86 -4.33
C ILE A 28 -13.41 3.65 -3.64
N PRO A 29 -13.00 2.58 -4.34
CA PRO A 29 -12.36 1.43 -3.70
C PRO A 29 -11.06 1.83 -3.00
N SER A 30 -10.81 1.24 -1.83
CA SER A 30 -9.68 1.52 -0.95
C SER A 30 -8.32 1.42 -1.65
N VAL A 31 -8.21 0.49 -2.62
CA VAL A 31 -7.00 0.29 -3.44
C VAL A 31 -6.64 1.53 -4.27
N ILE A 32 -7.62 2.21 -4.87
CA ILE A 32 -7.37 3.41 -5.69
C ILE A 32 -6.87 4.56 -4.82
N LEU A 33 -7.41 4.71 -3.60
CA LEU A 33 -6.96 5.73 -2.64
C LEU A 33 -5.52 5.46 -2.16
N LEU A 34 -5.17 4.19 -1.92
CA LEU A 34 -3.81 3.78 -1.58
C LEU A 34 -2.83 4.08 -2.71
N LEU A 35 -3.17 3.72 -3.96
CA LEU A 35 -2.34 3.99 -5.14
C LEU A 35 -2.14 5.49 -5.37
N ALA A 36 -3.21 6.28 -5.26
CA ALA A 36 -3.15 7.73 -5.38
C ALA A 36 -2.25 8.35 -4.30
N THR A 37 -2.35 7.88 -3.07
CA THR A 37 -1.51 8.37 -1.95
C THR A 37 -0.04 8.06 -2.19
N GLY A 38 0.31 6.83 -2.58
CA GLY A 38 1.69 6.47 -2.93
C GLY A 38 2.25 7.29 -4.09
N TRP A 39 1.42 7.54 -5.11
CA TRP A 39 1.80 8.39 -6.25
C TRP A 39 2.00 9.87 -5.84
N LEU A 40 1.12 10.41 -5.00
CA LEU A 40 1.25 11.78 -4.47
C LEU A 40 2.52 11.94 -3.62
N VAL A 41 2.83 10.95 -2.78
CA VAL A 41 4.07 10.94 -1.98
C VAL A 41 5.29 10.95 -2.90
N ARG A 42 5.30 10.13 -3.95
CA ARG A 42 6.38 10.14 -4.95
C ARG A 42 6.52 11.49 -5.63
N GLN A 43 5.42 12.07 -6.11
CA GLN A 43 5.42 13.38 -6.76
C GLN A 43 5.91 14.50 -5.81
N GLY A 44 5.54 14.43 -4.53
CA GLY A 44 6.02 15.37 -3.51
C GLY A 44 7.51 15.22 -3.23
N ALA A 45 8.01 13.98 -3.15
CA ALA A 45 9.41 13.69 -2.92
C ALA A 45 10.31 14.13 -4.10
N GLU A 46 9.86 13.93 -5.35
CA GLU A 46 10.55 14.44 -6.55
C GLU A 46 10.65 15.97 -6.54
N LYS A 47 9.56 16.67 -6.18
CA LYS A 47 9.56 18.14 -6.05
C LYS A 47 10.47 18.65 -4.94
N PHE A 48 10.63 17.88 -3.86
CA PHE A 48 11.48 18.22 -2.72
C PHE A 48 12.92 17.69 -2.84
N SER A 49 13.28 17.10 -4.00
CA SER A 49 14.60 16.49 -4.26
C SER A 49 15.04 15.48 -3.19
N VAL A 50 14.07 14.75 -2.62
CA VAL A 50 14.35 13.68 -1.65
C VAL A 50 14.72 12.43 -2.43
N TYR A 51 15.79 11.75 -2.04
CA TYR A 51 16.16 10.47 -2.64
C TYR A 51 15.20 9.38 -2.19
N LEU A 52 14.42 8.82 -3.12
CA LEU A 52 13.61 7.64 -2.85
C LEU A 52 14.47 6.38 -3.01
N PRO A 53 14.47 5.46 -2.02
CA PRO A 53 15.08 4.16 -2.19
C PRO A 53 14.35 3.36 -3.28
N ASP A 54 15.11 2.63 -4.10
CA ASP A 54 14.53 1.81 -5.16
C ASP A 54 13.90 0.53 -4.58
N LEU A 55 12.58 0.40 -4.75
CA LEU A 55 11.79 -0.75 -4.32
C LEU A 55 11.43 -1.67 -5.51
N SER A 56 11.97 -1.41 -6.70
CA SER A 56 11.76 -2.23 -7.90
C SER A 56 12.08 -3.72 -7.70
N PRO A 57 13.14 -4.14 -6.98
CA PRO A 57 13.43 -5.56 -6.82
C PRO A 57 12.43 -6.29 -5.89
N ILE A 58 11.78 -5.59 -4.96
CA ILE A 58 10.86 -6.20 -3.99
C ILE A 58 9.40 -6.15 -4.44
N LEU A 59 9.04 -5.19 -5.31
CA LEU A 59 7.68 -5.03 -5.85
C LEU A 59 7.13 -6.30 -6.52
N PRO A 60 7.89 -7.01 -7.39
CA PRO A 60 7.41 -8.25 -8.02
C PRO A 60 7.08 -9.34 -6.99
N VAL A 61 7.91 -9.48 -5.96
CA VAL A 61 7.71 -10.48 -4.90
C VAL A 61 6.43 -10.18 -4.13
N LEU A 62 6.24 -8.93 -3.69
CA LEU A 62 5.02 -8.51 -3.00
C LEU A 62 3.77 -8.66 -3.89
N GLY A 63 3.90 -8.35 -5.18
CA GLY A 63 2.82 -8.50 -6.16
C GLY A 63 2.41 -9.96 -6.39
N THR A 64 3.38 -10.86 -6.54
CA THR A 64 3.10 -12.30 -6.68
C THR A 64 2.48 -12.88 -5.41
N VAL A 65 3.02 -12.55 -4.22
CA VAL A 65 2.45 -13.00 -2.95
C VAL A 65 1.03 -12.44 -2.76
N GLY A 66 0.81 -11.15 -3.04
CA GLY A 66 -0.50 -10.53 -2.97
C GLY A 66 -1.51 -11.15 -3.93
N LEU A 67 -1.12 -11.40 -5.18
CA LEU A 67 -1.98 -12.06 -6.17
C LEU A 67 -2.35 -13.49 -5.74
N ILE A 68 -1.40 -14.26 -5.22
CA ILE A 68 -1.67 -15.61 -4.69
C ILE A 68 -2.67 -15.53 -3.54
N MET A 69 -2.49 -14.60 -2.60
CA MET A 69 -3.40 -14.43 -1.46
C MET A 69 -4.82 -14.06 -1.91
N ILE A 70 -4.96 -13.16 -2.88
CA ILE A 70 -6.27 -12.75 -3.42
C ILE A 70 -6.96 -13.92 -4.13
N VAL A 71 -6.24 -14.68 -4.96
CA VAL A 71 -6.79 -15.86 -5.66
C VAL A 71 -7.18 -16.96 -4.67
N LEU A 72 -6.36 -17.17 -3.64
CA LEU A 72 -6.65 -18.15 -2.59
C LEU A 72 -7.91 -17.77 -1.82
N GLU A 73 -8.04 -16.51 -1.40
CA GLU A 73 -9.25 -15.97 -0.76
C GLU A 73 -10.48 -16.16 -1.66
N GLY A 74 -10.35 -15.78 -2.94
CA GLY A 74 -11.37 -15.96 -3.97
C GLY A 74 -11.81 -17.42 -4.20
N SER A 75 -10.89 -18.37 -4.05
CA SER A 75 -11.17 -19.80 -4.17
C SER A 75 -11.73 -20.43 -2.89
N LEU A 76 -11.51 -19.82 -1.72
CA LEU A 76 -12.01 -20.30 -0.43
C LEU A 76 -13.41 -19.76 -0.11
N GLU A 77 -13.77 -18.59 -0.64
CA GLU A 77 -15.11 -18.02 -0.52
C GLU A 77 -16.16 -18.67 -1.44
N LEU A 78 -15.70 -19.42 -2.46
CA LEU A 78 -16.48 -20.28 -3.37
C LEU A 78 -16.80 -21.64 -2.74
#